data_AF-A0A2G2YBY5-F1
#
_entry.id   AF-A0A2G2YBY5-F1
#
_cell.length_a   1.000
_cell.length_b   1.000
_cell.length_c   1.000
_cell.angle_alpha   90.00
_cell.angle_beta   90.00
_cell.angle_gamma   90.00
#
_symmetry.space_group_name_H-M   'P 1'
#
loop_
_entity.id
_entity.type
_entity.pdbx_description
1 polymer ?
#
loop_
_entity_poly.entity_id
_entity_poly.type
_entity_poly.pdbx_seq_one_letter_code
_entity_poly.pdbx_strand_id
1 'polypeptide(L)' 'MTPEEAWSRKQPVVDHFKIFGCIAYAHISDQKRKKLDDKGEKCIFLGVSDQSKAYKI' A
#
# COMPACT_ATOMS: atom_id res chain seq x y z
N MET A 1 11.21 13.34 12.16
CA MET A 1 10.41 13.14 13.38
C MET A 1 8.96 13.08 12.97
N THR A 2 8.37 11.89 12.97
CA THR A 2 6.94 11.72 12.69
C THR A 2 6.12 12.21 13.89
N PRO A 3 4.85 12.60 13.69
CA PRO A 3 4.00 13.04 14.80
C PRO A 3 3.88 12.01 15.94
N GLU A 4 3.88 10.72 15.59
CA GLU A 4 3.88 9.62 16.54
C GLU A 4 5.16 9.59 17.41
N GLU A 5 6.33 9.80 16.79
CA GLU A 5 7.61 9.89 17.51
C GLU A 5 7.65 11.08 18.47
N ALA A 6 7.14 12.23 18.03
CA ALA A 6 7.12 13.46 18.81
C ALA A 6 6.23 13.33 20.06
N TRP A 7 5.09 12.63 19.93
CA TRP A 7 4.12 12.45 21.01
C TRP A 7 4.46 11.28 21.94
N SER A 8 4.82 10.12 21.39
CA SER A 8 5.02 8.89 22.14
C SER A 8 6.45 8.73 22.69
N ARG A 9 7.42 9.52 22.17
CA ARG A 9 8.87 9.33 22.36
C ARG A 9 9.36 7.92 22.02
N LYS A 10 8.56 7.14 21.28
CA LYS A 10 8.89 5.81 20.79
C LYS A 10 9.04 5.89 19.28
N GLN A 11 10.01 5.14 18.76
CA GLN A 11 10.13 4.96 17.33
C GLN A 11 8.94 4.09 16.84
N PRO A 12 8.15 4.54 15.85
CA PRO A 12 7.05 3.79 15.32
C PRO A 12 7.59 2.56 14.60
N VAL A 13 7.05 1.41 14.98
CA VAL A 13 7.37 0.14 14.34
C VAL A 13 6.61 0.06 13.02
N VAL A 14 7.33 0.22 11.92
CA VAL A 14 6.81 0.23 10.56
C VAL A 14 6.85 -1.14 9.88
N ASP A 15 7.12 -2.21 10.63
CA ASP A 15 7.26 -3.59 10.13
C ASP A 15 6.01 -4.12 9.42
N HIS A 16 4.84 -3.50 9.66
CA HIS A 16 3.59 -3.82 8.98
C HIS A 16 3.48 -3.21 7.57
N PHE A 17 4.29 -2.21 7.25
CA PHE A 17 4.39 -1.70 5.88
C PHE A 17 5.16 -2.71 5.04
N LYS A 18 4.58 -3.11 3.90
CA LYS A 18 5.27 -4.01 3.00
C LYS A 18 6.53 -3.36 2.44
N ILE A 19 7.58 -4.16 2.31
CA ILE A 19 8.88 -3.74 1.76
C ILE A 19 8.68 -3.25 0.31
N PHE A 20 9.35 -2.15 -0.06
CA PHE A 20 9.43 -1.72 -1.45
C PHE A 20 9.86 -2.89 -2.36
N GLY A 21 9.19 -3.06 -3.50
CA GLY A 21 9.47 -4.15 -4.43
C GLY A 21 8.70 -5.45 -4.17
N CYS A 22 7.83 -5.51 -3.14
CA CYS A 22 7.03 -6.71 -2.89
C CYS A 22 5.89 -6.88 -3.92
N ILE A 23 5.41 -8.12 -4.07
CA ILE A 23 4.21 -8.39 -4.87
C ILE A 23 2.97 -7.81 -4.16
N ALA A 24 2.23 -7.00 -4.90
CA ALA A 24 0.94 -6.43 -4.51
C ALA A 24 -0.13 -6.79 -5.56
N TYR A 25 -1.40 -6.52 -5.22
CA TYR A 25 -2.53 -6.71 -6.13
C TYR A 25 -3.40 -5.46 -6.13
N ALA A 26 -3.58 -4.86 -7.31
CA ALA A 26 -4.44 -3.71 -7.52
C ALA A 26 -5.87 -4.16 -7.79
N HIS A 27 -6.86 -3.57 -7.10
CA HIS A 27 -8.26 -3.91 -7.33
C HIS A 27 -8.73 -3.43 -8.71
N ILE A 28 -9.23 -4.35 -9.54
CA ILE A 28 -9.90 -4.01 -10.80
C ILE A 28 -11.37 -3.74 -10.46
N SER A 29 -12.09 -2.79 -11.06
CA SER A 29 -13.52 -2.59 -10.73
C SER A 29 -14.42 -3.70 -11.30
N ASP A 30 -15.55 -3.99 -10.63
CA ASP A 30 -16.50 -5.02 -11.09
C ASP A 30 -17.06 -4.74 -12.49
N GLN A 31 -17.25 -3.46 -12.85
CA GLN A 31 -17.70 -3.05 -14.18
C GLN A 31 -16.74 -3.45 -15.31
N LYS A 32 -15.46 -3.65 -14.99
CA LYS A 32 -14.41 -4.06 -15.93
C LYS A 32 -14.19 -5.59 -15.95
N ARG A 33 -14.96 -6.36 -15.16
CA ARG A 33 -14.76 -7.80 -14.95
C ARG A 33 -16.00 -8.59 -15.36
N LYS A 34 -15.80 -9.75 -15.98
CA LYS A 34 -16.85 -10.76 -16.23
C LYS A 34 -16.83 -11.83 -15.14
N LYS A 35 -17.82 -12.72 -15.16
CA LYS A 35 -17.93 -13.81 -14.18
C LYS A 35 -16.69 -14.72 -14.28
N LEU A 36 -16.02 -14.92 -13.14
CA LEU A 36 -14.76 -15.68 -12.98
C LEU A 36 -13.48 -14.95 -13.40
N ASP A 37 -13.55 -13.69 -13.82
CA ASP A 37 -12.34 -12.90 -14.05
C ASP A 37 -11.64 -12.55 -12.72
N ASP A 38 -10.31 -12.45 -12.77
CA ASP A 38 -9.49 -12.10 -11.62
C ASP A 38 -9.90 -10.76 -11.00
N LYS A 39 -10.02 -10.72 -9.67
CA LYS A 39 -10.45 -9.50 -8.94
C LYS A 39 -9.37 -8.45 -8.80
N GLY A 40 -8.13 -8.76 -9.18
CA GLY A 40 -7.02 -7.84 -9.07
C GLY A 40 -5.86 -8.18 -9.98
N GLU A 41 -5.10 -7.15 -10.32
CA GLU A 41 -3.93 -7.23 -11.17
C GLU A 41 -2.66 -7.31 -10.32
N LYS A 42 -1.75 -8.22 -10.65
CA LYS A 42 -0.47 -8.36 -9.96
C LYS A 42 0.42 -7.15 -10.26
N CYS A 43 0.89 -6.47 -9.23
CA CYS A 43 1.75 -5.29 -9.32
C CYS A 43 2.92 -5.35 -8.32
N ILE A 44 3.80 -4.35 -8.37
CA ILE A 44 4.95 -4.24 -7.48
C ILE A 44 4.74 -3.03 -6.58
N PHE A 45 4.77 -3.24 -5.27
CA PHE A 45 4.60 -2.14 -4.32
C PHE A 45 5.80 -1.19 -4.36
N LEU A 46 5.56 0.08 -4.67
CA LEU A 46 6.59 1.12 -4.76
C LEU A 46 6.63 2.04 -3.53
N GLY A 47 5.85 1.77 -2.49
CA GLY A 47 5.84 2.56 -1.26
C GLY A 47 4.63 3.47 -1.11
N VAL A 48 4.68 4.34 -0.10
CA VAL A 48 3.63 5.32 0.20
C VAL A 48 4.03 6.67 -0.39
N SER A 49 3.07 7.37 -0.99
CA SER A 49 3.28 8.74 -1.47
C SER A 49 3.58 9.68 -0.30
N ASP A 50 4.60 10.52 -0.44
CA ASP A 50 4.92 11.55 0.57
C ASP A 50 3.92 12.71 0.53
N GLN A 51 3.25 12.91 -0.62
CA GLN A 51 2.30 14.01 -0.84
C GLN A 51 0.84 13.62 -0.57
N SER A 52 0.54 12.33 -0.41
CA SER A 52 -0.83 11.84 -0.25
C SER A 52 -0.88 10.54 0.54
N LYS A 53 -1.99 10.29 1.26
CA LYS A 53 -2.25 9.00 1.94
C LYS A 53 -2.62 7.89 0.93
N ALA A 54 -1.84 7.76 -0.13
CA ALA A 54 -2.04 6.80 -1.19
C ALA A 54 -0.82 5.90 -1.34
N TYR A 55 -1.07 4.64 -1.67
CA TYR A 55 -0.06 3.67 -2.00
C TYR A 55 0.33 3.80 -3.48
N LYS A 56 1.63 3.72 -3.76
CA LYS A 56 2.15 3.59 -5.11
C LYS A 56 2.36 2.11 -5.42
N ILE A 57 1.74 1.67 -6.49
CA ILE A 57 1.72 0.30 -7.02
C ILE A 57 2.19 0.30 -8.47
#